data_AF-A0A7K2LT11-F1
#
_entry.id   AF-A0A7K2LT11-F1
#
_cell.length_a   1.000
_cell.length_b   1.000
_cell.length_c   1.000
_cell.angle_alpha   90.00
_cell.angle_beta   90.00
_cell.angle_gamma   90.00
#
_symmetry.space_group_name_H-M   'P 1'
#
loop_
_entity.id
_entity.type
_entity.pdbx_description
1 polymer ?
#
loop_
_entity_poly.entity_id
_entity_poly.type
_entity_poly.pdbx_seq_one_letter_code
_entity_poly.pdbx_strand_id
1 'polypeptide(L)' 'MMADPVDELLAGLPLVDHHCHGVVTADLDRTGFESLLTEGEAWPDSGISLFDTPVGAAVRRHCAPVLGLPRHA' A
#
# COMPACT_ATOMS: atom_id res chain seq x y z
N MET A 1 -18.03 9.99 -17.77
CA MET A 1 -17.51 9.23 -18.93
C MET A 1 -17.74 7.77 -18.59
N MET A 2 -18.36 7.00 -19.47
CA MET A 2 -18.46 5.54 -19.25
C MET A 2 -17.03 4.98 -19.24
N ALA A 3 -16.76 4.00 -18.38
CA ALA A 3 -15.44 3.37 -18.36
C ALA A 3 -15.18 2.70 -19.71
N ASP A 4 -13.91 2.56 -20.08
CA ASP A 4 -13.54 1.83 -21.28
C ASP A 4 -14.08 0.38 -21.14
N PRO A 5 -14.75 -0.19 -22.16
CA PRO A 5 -15.29 -1.56 -22.07
C PRO A 5 -14.24 -2.61 -21.69
N VAL A 6 -12.96 -2.38 -22.03
CA VAL A 6 -11.85 -3.23 -21.60
C VAL A 6 -11.61 -3.10 -20.09
N ASP A 7 -11.64 -1.87 -19.55
CA ASP A 7 -11.46 -1.64 -18.12
C ASP A 7 -12.57 -2.31 -17.30
N GLU A 8 -13.83 -2.19 -17.75
CA GLU A 8 -14.98 -2.84 -17.10
C GLU A 8 -14.85 -4.37 -17.10
N LEU A 9 -14.43 -4.94 -18.24
CA LEU A 9 -14.19 -6.38 -18.34
C LEU A 9 -13.08 -6.81 -17.38
N LEU A 10 -11.93 -6.14 -17.39
CA LEU A 10 -10.78 -6.49 -16.57
C LEU A 10 -11.08 -6.37 -15.07
N ALA A 11 -11.80 -5.32 -14.66
CA ALA A 11 -12.19 -5.11 -13.27
C ALA A 11 -13.15 -6.18 -12.74
N GLY A 12 -13.92 -6.83 -13.61
CA GLY A 12 -14.88 -7.88 -13.25
C GLY A 12 -14.29 -9.28 -13.15
N LEU A 13 -13.03 -9.49 -13.55
CA LEU A 13 -12.41 -10.82 -13.53
C LEU A 13 -11.94 -11.21 -12.11
N PRO A 14 -12.17 -12.47 -11.67
CA PRO A 14 -11.54 -12.96 -10.46
C PRO A 14 -10.02 -13.04 -10.65
N LEU A 15 -9.27 -12.59 -9.64
CA LEU A 15 -7.80 -12.59 -9.66
C LEU A 15 -7.24 -13.67 -8.73
N VAL A 16 -6.10 -14.24 -9.12
CA VAL A 16 -5.27 -15.10 -8.27
C VAL A 16 -3.93 -14.41 -8.08
N ASP A 17 -3.63 -14.05 -6.83
CA ASP A 17 -2.33 -13.51 -6.48
C ASP A 17 -1.32 -14.66 -6.34
N HIS A 18 -0.55 -14.89 -7.40
CA HIS A 18 0.40 -16.00 -7.47
C HIS A 18 1.69 -15.76 -6.65
N HIS A 19 1.90 -14.55 -6.15
CA HIS A 19 3.11 -14.18 -5.43
C HIS A 19 2.80 -13.09 -4.40
N CYS A 20 2.49 -13.54 -3.19
CA CYS A 20 2.22 -12.69 -2.04
C CYS A 20 3.05 -13.12 -0.82
N HIS A 21 3.02 -12.27 0.20
CA HIS A 21 3.61 -12.54 1.51
C HIS A 21 2.50 -12.80 2.55
N GLY A 22 2.91 -13.35 3.70
CA GLY A 22 2.03 -13.50 4.85
C GLY A 22 1.62 -12.16 5.47
N VAL A 23 0.58 -12.19 6.31
CA VAL A 23 0.09 -11.02 7.04
C VAL A 23 0.60 -11.05 8.48
N VAL A 24 1.05 -9.90 8.99
CA VAL A 24 1.35 -9.74 10.42
C VAL A 24 0.03 -9.60 11.19
N THR A 25 -0.23 -10.52 12.12
CA THR A 25 -1.50 -10.57 12.88
C THR A 25 -1.43 -9.90 14.26
N ALA A 26 -0.25 -9.44 14.66
CA ALA A 26 -0.03 -8.68 15.88
C ALA A 26 0.02 -7.18 15.57
N ASP A 27 -0.21 -6.36 16.60
CA ASP A 27 -0.05 -4.91 16.48
C ASP A 27 1.41 -4.53 16.21
N LEU A 28 1.61 -3.59 15.29
CA LEU A 28 2.91 -3.02 14.96
C LEU A 28 3.01 -1.60 15.50
N ASP A 29 4.20 -1.24 16.00
CA ASP A 29 4.54 0.15 16.21
C ASP A 29 4.85 0.85 14.87
N ARG A 30 5.10 2.16 14.93
CA ARG A 30 5.36 2.98 13.74
C ARG A 30 6.56 2.46 12.93
N THR A 31 7.65 2.10 13.61
CA THR A 31 8.90 1.66 12.97
C THR A 31 8.72 0.30 12.31
N GLY A 32 8.08 -0.65 13.00
CA GLY A 32 7.78 -1.97 12.47
C GLY A 32 6.88 -1.89 11.25
N PHE A 33 5.84 -1.05 11.26
CA PHE A 33 4.99 -0.84 10.09
C PHE A 33 5.79 -0.26 8.91
N GLU A 34 6.59 0.79 9.13
CA GLU A 34 7.37 1.40 8.06
C GLU A 34 8.38 0.44 7.45
N SER A 35 9.00 -0.46 8.24
CA SER A 35 9.93 -1.47 7.72
C SER A 35 9.31 -2.40 6.66
N LEU A 36 7.99 -2.54 6.63
CA LEU A 36 7.27 -3.33 5.63
C LEU A 36 6.97 -2.56 4.32
N LEU A 37 7.38 -1.30 4.22
CA LEU A 37 7.19 -0.46 3.03
C LEU A 37 8.44 -0.41 2.11
N THR A 38 9.43 -1.27 2.37
CA THR A 38 10.71 -1.30 1.64
C THR A 38 11.25 -2.73 1.56
N GLU A 39 11.93 -3.04 0.45
CA GLU A 39 12.68 -4.29 0.26
C GLU A 39 14.13 -4.20 0.77
N GLY A 40 14.56 -2.98 1.13
CA GLY A 40 15.88 -2.69 1.67
C GLY A 40 15.81 -2.14 3.09
N GLU A 41 16.89 -1.53 3.56
CA GLU A 41 16.88 -0.83 4.84
C GLU A 41 16.55 0.64 4.65
N ALA A 42 15.94 1.26 5.67
CA ALA A 42 15.84 2.71 5.73
C ALA A 42 17.24 3.31 5.71
N TRP A 43 17.47 4.35 4.91
CA TRP A 43 18.77 5.03 4.91
C TRP A 43 19.02 5.72 6.26
N PRO A 44 20.09 5.34 6.98
CA PRO A 44 20.42 5.93 8.26
C PRO A 44 20.56 7.45 8.13
N ASP A 45 20.02 8.18 9.11
CA ASP A 45 20.09 9.64 9.22
C ASP A 45 19.53 10.44 8.03
N SER A 46 18.78 9.78 7.11
CA SER A 46 18.17 10.45 5.97
C SER A 46 17.07 11.43 6.35
N GLY A 47 16.44 11.23 7.51
CA GLY A 47 15.24 11.98 7.93
C GLY A 47 14.01 11.71 7.06
N ILE A 48 14.09 10.78 6.10
CA ILE A 48 13.02 10.43 5.17
C ILE A 48 12.16 9.35 5.80
N SER A 49 10.83 9.52 5.78
CA SER A 49 9.91 8.46 6.17
C SER A 49 9.69 7.52 4.98
N LEU A 50 9.54 6.23 5.23
CA LEU A 50 9.17 5.26 4.18
C LEU A 50 7.77 5.52 3.62
N PHE A 51 6.95 6.33 4.30
CA PHE A 51 5.72 6.88 3.74
C PHE A 51 5.92 7.90 2.61
N ASP A 52 7.14 8.41 2.42
CA ASP A 52 7.49 9.32 1.32
C ASP A 52 7.90 8.56 0.04
N THR A 53 7.99 7.23 0.10
CA THR A 53 8.22 6.37 -1.07
C THR A 53 6.92 6.19 -1.88
N PRO A 54 7.00 5.74 -3.15
CA PRO A 54 5.81 5.41 -3.94
C PRO A 54 4.88 4.39 -3.27
N VAL A 55 5.44 3.35 -2.63
CA VAL A 55 4.67 2.34 -1.88
C VAL A 55 3.98 2.99 -0.68
N GLY A 56 4.71 3.81 0.07
CA GLY A 56 4.17 4.58 1.19
C GLY A 56 2.99 5.47 0.79
N ALA A 57 3.14 6.23 -0.29
CA ALA A 57 2.07 7.07 -0.83
C ALA A 57 0.84 6.25 -1.28
N ALA A 58 1.06 5.10 -1.93
CA ALA A 58 -0.01 4.19 -2.32
C ALA A 58 -0.78 3.63 -1.11
N VAL A 59 -0.09 3.22 -0.05
CA VAL A 59 -0.73 2.76 1.19
C VAL A 59 -1.59 3.86 1.81
N ARG A 60 -1.07 5.09 1.97
CA ARG A 60 -1.86 6.20 2.53
C ARG A 60 -3.06 6.56 1.67
N ARG A 61 -2.97 6.35 0.35
CA ARG A 61 -4.05 6.66 -0.59
C ARG A 61 -5.13 5.58 -0.64
N HIS A 62 -4.73 4.32 -0.71
CA HIS A 62 -5.65 3.20 -0.96
C HIS A 62 -6.16 2.55 0.31
N CYS A 63 -5.33 2.46 1.37
CA CYS A 63 -5.70 1.79 2.60
C CYS A 63 -6.43 2.71 3.59
N ALA A 64 -6.08 4.00 3.64
CA ALA A 64 -6.71 4.94 4.60
C ALA A 64 -8.25 4.96 4.52
N PRO A 65 -8.89 5.02 3.32
CA PRO A 65 -10.35 4.99 3.25
C PRO A 65 -10.99 3.70 3.76
N VAL A 66 -10.31 2.56 3.61
CA VAL A 66 -10.78 1.25 4.12
C VAL A 66 -10.85 1.26 5.66
N LEU A 67 -10.01 2.07 6.29
CA LEU A 67 -9.97 2.27 7.75
C LEU A 67 -10.84 3.45 8.23
N GLY A 68 -11.62 4.08 7.34
CA GLY A 68 -12.42 5.27 7.67
C GLY A 68 -11.59 6.55 7.85
N LEU A 69 -10.33 6.56 7.42
CA LEU A 69 -9.44 7.72 7.47
C LEU A 69 -9.52 8.55 6.18
N PRO A 70 -9.17 9.86 6.23
CA PRO A 70 -9.10 10.69 5.03
C PRO A 70 -8.12 10.13 4.00
N ARG A 71 -8.52 10.17 2.73
CA ARG A 71 -7.67 9.74 1.63
C ARG A 71 -6.48 10.69 1.47
N HIS A 72 -5.28 10.14 1.34
CA HIS A 72 -4.11 10.93 0.97
C HIS A 72 -4.23 11.46 -0.47
N ALA A 73 -3.78 12.71 -0.66
CA ALA A 73 -3.92 13.50 -1.89
C ALA A 73 -3.50 12.72 -3.15
#